data_AF-A0A1Q8A608-F1
#
_entry.id   AF-A0A1Q8A608-F1
#
_cell.length_a   1.000
_cell.length_b   1.000
_cell.length_c   1.000
_cell.angle_alpha   90.00
_cell.angle_beta   90.00
_cell.angle_gamma   90.00
#
_symmetry.space_group_name_H-M   'P 1'
#
loop_
_entity.id
_entity.type
_entity.pdbx_description
1 polymer ?
#
loop_
_entity_poly.entity_id
_entity_poly.type
_entity_poly.pdbx_seq_one_letter_code
_entity_poly.pdbx_strand_id
1 'polypeptide(L)'
;MSEFFYQFNGNFGSCNVTWSCGNTVGLSGTTATIDSQMFHSNLFATGVGDSTHLQLATTRLGTFPPTGQCPHTTPAPSSYLTGAQVSAIFDPFLLPSNFASGQYYIFLALYYYLPDNPSGTQGTNSSIGTRTYQWLDTQVRIQNINGTFRNVGNNEVYDPCNAFGWDNVTIGSASVHTFNALVGNVANQCQNALKYWQISPSTTCRLAGIEIGVKGYRFSGLSPVLSVLWPNQARFTACHAFNGDYDESARIDIVDVGHIAIVYGSSVGTPKTPTSAKYDVNADIAGPSTSPMQDGSINILDIAKAALYFGLVC
;
A
#
# COMPACT_ATOMS: atom_id res chain seq x y z
N MET A 1 35.79 -12.71 -9.04
CA MET A 1 34.41 -12.61 -9.56
C MET A 1 33.51 -13.34 -8.59
N SER A 2 32.87 -12.60 -7.69
CA SER A 2 31.78 -13.08 -6.84
C SER A 2 30.59 -12.19 -7.14
N GLU A 3 29.54 -12.78 -7.71
CA GLU A 3 28.26 -12.13 -7.94
C GLU A 3 27.67 -11.72 -6.60
N PHE A 4 27.75 -10.43 -6.27
CA PHE A 4 26.94 -9.86 -5.21
C PHE A 4 25.51 -9.75 -5.74
N PHE A 5 24.77 -10.84 -5.60
CA PHE A 5 23.32 -10.79 -5.57
C PHE A 5 22.95 -9.79 -4.47
N TYR A 6 22.33 -8.67 -4.85
CA TYR A 6 21.62 -7.85 -3.88
C TYR A 6 20.49 -8.73 -3.33
N GLN A 7 20.70 -9.30 -2.14
CA GLN A 7 19.62 -9.84 -1.35
C GLN A 7 18.76 -8.65 -0.96
N PHE A 8 17.66 -8.42 -1.69
CA PHE A 8 16.49 -7.83 -1.07
C PHE A 8 16.08 -8.84 -0.01
N ASN A 9 16.47 -8.61 1.23
CA ASN A 9 15.87 -9.32 2.36
C ASN A 9 14.47 -8.73 2.51
N GLY A 10 13.57 -9.07 1.59
CA GLY A 10 12.15 -8.79 1.75
C GLY A 10 11.73 -9.44 3.05
N ASN A 11 11.42 -8.62 4.05
CA ASN A 11 11.11 -9.10 5.39
C ASN A 11 9.81 -9.92 5.44
N PHE A 12 9.13 -10.18 4.30
CA PHE A 12 7.90 -10.97 4.25
C PHE A 12 8.03 -12.36 4.88
N GLY A 13 9.26 -12.88 5.02
CA GLY A 13 9.52 -14.15 5.68
C GLY A 13 8.87 -15.30 4.91
N SER A 14 8.38 -16.32 5.62
CA SER A 14 7.57 -17.39 5.03
C SER A 14 6.08 -17.17 5.33
N CYS A 15 5.22 -17.60 4.42
CA CYS A 15 3.77 -17.60 4.63
C CYS A 15 3.41 -18.25 5.97
N ASN A 16 2.51 -17.61 6.73
CA ASN A 16 1.91 -18.09 7.99
C ASN A 16 2.64 -17.76 9.31
N VAL A 17 3.70 -16.95 9.31
CA VAL A 17 4.35 -16.52 10.58
C VAL A 17 3.97 -15.10 11.00
N THR A 18 3.74 -14.20 10.03
CA THR A 18 3.35 -12.79 10.28
C THR A 18 2.28 -12.32 9.29
N TRP A 19 2.49 -12.52 7.99
CA TRP A 19 1.51 -12.22 6.95
C TRP A 19 0.77 -13.48 6.47
N SER A 20 -0.54 -13.34 6.24
CA SER A 20 -1.36 -14.39 5.62
C SER A 20 -1.27 -14.33 4.10
N CYS A 21 -0.86 -15.44 3.49
CA CYS A 21 -0.77 -15.64 2.06
C CYS A 21 -2.00 -16.38 1.51
N GLY A 22 -2.15 -16.41 0.19
CA GLY A 22 -3.22 -17.17 -0.45
C GLY A 22 -4.60 -16.54 -0.31
N ASN A 23 -4.69 -15.26 0.08
CA ASN A 23 -5.94 -14.51 0.04
C ASN A 23 -6.26 -14.16 -1.42
N THR A 24 -6.83 -15.14 -2.11
CA THR A 24 -7.20 -15.01 -3.52
C THR A 24 -8.69 -15.24 -3.71
N VAL A 25 -9.31 -14.40 -4.53
CA VAL A 25 -10.65 -14.62 -5.08
C VAL A 25 -10.51 -14.55 -6.58
N GLY A 26 -11.00 -15.56 -7.30
CA GLY A 26 -11.02 -15.47 -8.75
C GLY A 26 -10.69 -16.76 -9.48
N LEU A 27 -10.35 -16.58 -10.76
CA LEU A 27 -10.05 -17.65 -11.70
C LEU A 27 -8.76 -18.38 -11.32
N SER A 28 -8.69 -19.63 -11.75
CA SER A 28 -7.48 -20.46 -11.68
C SER A 28 -6.28 -19.72 -12.26
N GLY A 29 -5.16 -19.75 -11.54
CA GLY A 29 -3.95 -19.01 -11.85
C GLY A 29 -3.78 -17.71 -11.05
N THR A 30 -4.85 -17.16 -10.47
CA THR A 30 -4.72 -16.05 -9.51
C THR A 30 -3.88 -16.50 -8.32
N THR A 31 -2.79 -15.80 -8.01
CA THR A 31 -1.87 -16.18 -6.93
C THR A 31 -1.53 -15.00 -6.03
N ALA A 32 -1.48 -15.27 -4.74
CA ALA A 32 -0.92 -14.41 -3.71
C ALA A 32 0.17 -15.17 -2.96
N THR A 33 1.40 -15.14 -3.48
CA THR A 33 2.52 -15.97 -3.01
C THR A 33 3.64 -15.10 -2.48
N ILE A 34 4.21 -15.50 -1.35
CA ILE A 34 5.43 -14.91 -0.79
C ILE A 34 6.55 -15.91 -1.02
N ASP A 35 7.64 -15.46 -1.64
CA ASP A 35 8.90 -16.22 -1.70
C ASP A 35 9.93 -15.63 -0.73
N SER A 36 11.17 -16.15 -0.76
CA SER A 36 12.24 -15.70 0.13
C SER A 36 12.67 -14.24 -0.06
N GLN A 37 12.17 -13.53 -1.08
CA GLN A 37 12.57 -12.18 -1.45
C GLN A 37 11.41 -11.19 -1.50
N MET A 38 10.19 -11.61 -1.85
CA MET A 38 9.08 -10.67 -2.06
C MET A 38 7.69 -11.34 -2.07
N PHE A 39 6.67 -10.50 -1.93
CA PHE A 39 5.29 -10.88 -2.20
C PHE A 39 4.93 -10.63 -3.67
N HIS A 40 4.27 -11.62 -4.28
CA HIS A 40 3.77 -11.60 -5.65
C HIS A 40 2.25 -11.63 -5.64
N SER A 41 1.64 -10.60 -6.21
CA SER A 41 0.19 -10.55 -6.40
C SER A 41 -0.13 -10.61 -7.90
N ASN A 42 -0.58 -11.78 -8.36
CA ASN A 42 -0.90 -12.03 -9.76
C ASN A 42 -2.41 -12.26 -9.90
N LEU A 43 -3.09 -11.43 -10.70
CA LEU A 43 -4.48 -11.65 -11.08
C LEU A 43 -4.59 -12.29 -12.45
N PHE A 44 -5.40 -13.33 -12.51
CA PHE A 44 -5.90 -13.90 -13.74
C PHE A 44 -7.35 -13.44 -13.90
N ALA A 45 -7.63 -12.67 -14.95
CA ALA A 45 -8.99 -12.27 -15.29
C ALA A 45 -9.22 -12.53 -16.78
N THR A 46 -10.34 -13.17 -17.11
CA THR A 46 -10.76 -13.43 -18.50
C THR A 46 -11.92 -12.53 -18.90
N GLY A 47 -11.83 -11.23 -18.65
CA GLY A 47 -12.89 -10.28 -18.99
C GLY A 47 -14.20 -10.46 -18.19
N VAL A 48 -14.15 -11.22 -17.08
CA VAL A 48 -15.31 -11.57 -16.24
C VAL A 48 -15.42 -10.66 -15.01
N GLY A 49 -16.56 -10.74 -14.34
CA GLY A 49 -16.81 -10.08 -13.05
C GLY A 49 -17.46 -8.70 -13.16
N ASP A 50 -17.64 -8.08 -12.00
CA ASP A 50 -18.16 -6.72 -11.82
C ASP A 50 -17.71 -6.16 -10.45
N SER A 51 -18.23 -4.99 -10.06
CA SER A 51 -17.89 -4.33 -8.79
C SER A 51 -18.28 -5.13 -7.54
N THR A 52 -19.15 -6.13 -7.67
CA THR A 52 -19.57 -7.05 -6.60
C THR A 52 -18.97 -8.45 -6.74
N HIS A 53 -18.49 -8.81 -7.93
CA HIS A 53 -17.86 -10.09 -8.25
C HIS A 53 -16.46 -9.86 -8.84
N LEU A 54 -15.54 -9.36 -8.01
CA LEU A 54 -14.17 -9.01 -8.39
C LEU A 54 -13.19 -10.17 -8.21
N GLN A 55 -12.02 -10.04 -8.86
CA GLN A 55 -10.84 -10.87 -8.63
C GLN A 55 -9.91 -10.17 -7.63
N LEU A 56 -9.22 -10.93 -6.79
CA LEU A 56 -8.39 -10.45 -5.68
C LEU A 56 -7.13 -11.33 -5.54
N ALA A 57 -5.97 -10.71 -5.32
CA ALA A 57 -4.75 -11.37 -4.89
C ALA A 57 -4.04 -10.46 -3.89
N THR A 58 -4.10 -10.83 -2.61
CA THR A 58 -3.62 -9.98 -1.52
C THR A 58 -2.88 -10.76 -0.44
N THR A 59 -2.17 -10.01 0.40
CA THR A 59 -1.64 -10.50 1.66
C THR A 59 -2.07 -9.57 2.78
N ARG A 60 -2.26 -10.15 3.98
CA ARG A 60 -2.91 -9.50 5.12
C ARG A 60 -2.15 -9.72 6.42
N LEU A 61 -2.02 -8.68 7.22
CA LEU A 61 -1.47 -8.71 8.58
C LEU A 61 -2.50 -8.18 9.58
N GLY A 62 -2.74 -8.89 10.67
CA GLY A 62 -3.65 -8.48 11.75
C GLY A 62 -5.03 -9.15 11.68
N THR A 63 -6.06 -8.44 12.16
CA THR A 63 -7.45 -8.90 12.24
C THR A 63 -8.33 -8.14 11.26
N PHE A 64 -9.28 -8.85 10.64
CA PHE A 64 -10.13 -8.36 9.55
C PHE A 64 -11.61 -8.57 9.89
N PRO A 65 -12.53 -7.83 9.25
CA PRO A 65 -13.97 -8.10 9.36
C PRO A 65 -14.29 -9.56 8.98
N PRO A 66 -15.20 -10.24 9.70
CA PRO A 66 -15.59 -11.60 9.36
C PRO A 66 -16.24 -11.65 7.97
N THR A 67 -15.78 -12.60 7.15
CA THR A 67 -16.34 -12.85 5.81
C THR A 67 -17.59 -13.73 5.92
N GLY A 68 -18.59 -13.45 5.07
CA GLY A 68 -19.67 -14.39 4.76
C GLY A 68 -20.93 -14.32 5.61
N GLN A 69 -20.89 -13.95 6.90
CA GLN A 69 -22.09 -13.67 7.71
C GLN A 69 -21.73 -12.64 8.78
N CYS A 70 -22.67 -11.76 9.13
CA CYS A 70 -22.49 -10.75 10.18
C CYS A 70 -22.50 -11.42 11.57
N PRO A 71 -21.33 -11.54 12.24
CA PRO A 71 -21.33 -11.23 13.67
C PRO A 71 -20.15 -10.35 14.12
N HIS A 72 -20.38 -9.72 15.26
CA HIS A 72 -19.54 -8.79 16.00
C HIS A 72 -18.36 -9.51 16.70
N THR A 73 -17.25 -9.74 16.00
CA THR A 73 -16.01 -10.14 16.69
C THR A 73 -15.21 -8.90 17.04
N THR A 74 -15.06 -8.63 18.34
CA THR A 74 -14.05 -7.69 18.83
C THR A 74 -12.67 -8.23 18.47
N PRO A 75 -11.86 -7.51 17.69
CA PRO A 75 -10.52 -7.96 17.35
C PRO A 75 -9.65 -8.03 18.60
N ALA A 76 -8.73 -9.01 18.60
CA ALA A 76 -7.65 -9.02 19.57
C ALA A 76 -6.76 -7.78 19.31
N PRO A 77 -6.32 -7.05 20.35
CA PRO A 77 -5.38 -5.95 20.16
C PRO A 77 -4.11 -6.48 19.50
N SER A 78 -3.77 -5.98 18.31
CA SER A 78 -2.49 -6.29 17.68
C SER A 78 -1.43 -5.32 18.22
N SER A 79 -0.56 -5.81 19.09
CA SER A 79 0.57 -5.04 19.64
C SER A 79 1.58 -4.56 18.59
N TYR A 80 1.50 -5.06 17.36
CA TYR A 80 2.45 -4.78 16.28
C TYR A 80 2.01 -3.65 15.32
N LEU A 81 0.78 -3.12 15.45
CA LEU A 81 0.25 -2.08 14.56
C LEU A 81 0.25 -0.70 15.24
N THR A 82 1.42 -0.29 15.73
CA THR A 82 1.63 0.98 16.46
C THR A 82 2.44 1.93 15.60
N GLY A 83 1.81 2.61 14.65
CA GLY A 83 2.46 3.60 13.78
C GLY A 83 1.50 4.70 13.33
N ALA A 84 2.03 5.90 13.12
CA ALA A 84 1.25 7.02 12.58
C ALA A 84 1.00 6.87 11.07
N GLN A 85 1.93 6.20 10.38
CA GLN A 85 1.91 6.02 8.93
C GLN A 85 2.23 4.57 8.57
N VAL A 86 1.62 4.10 7.49
CA VAL A 86 1.89 2.82 6.85
C VAL A 86 2.28 3.08 5.41
N SER A 87 3.38 2.47 4.95
CA SER A 87 3.81 2.54 3.56
C SER A 87 4.00 1.15 2.96
N ALA A 88 3.73 1.02 1.66
CA ALA A 88 3.95 -0.20 0.89
C ALA A 88 4.58 0.14 -0.46
N ILE A 89 5.77 -0.42 -0.71
CA ILE A 89 6.46 -0.30 -2.00
C ILE A 89 5.96 -1.41 -2.92
N PHE A 90 5.76 -1.08 -4.19
CA PHE A 90 5.34 -2.04 -5.21
C PHE A 90 5.96 -1.72 -6.58
N ASP A 91 6.14 -2.76 -7.40
CA ASP A 91 6.55 -2.68 -8.80
C ASP A 91 5.51 -3.40 -9.67
N PRO A 92 4.77 -2.68 -10.53
CA PRO A 92 3.96 -3.33 -11.55
C PRO A 92 4.86 -4.07 -12.54
N PHE A 93 4.86 -5.38 -12.50
CA PHE A 93 5.61 -6.20 -13.46
C PHE A 93 4.83 -6.36 -14.77
N LEU A 94 3.50 -6.35 -14.69
CA LEU A 94 2.63 -6.40 -15.86
C LEU A 94 1.32 -5.66 -15.56
N LEU A 95 0.93 -4.77 -16.47
CA LEU A 95 -0.36 -4.09 -16.45
C LEU A 95 -1.25 -4.59 -17.59
N PRO A 96 -2.58 -4.67 -17.39
CA PRO A 96 -3.51 -5.05 -18.44
C PRO A 96 -3.43 -4.12 -19.66
N SER A 97 -3.38 -4.70 -20.87
CA SER A 97 -3.29 -3.95 -22.13
C SER A 97 -4.62 -3.80 -22.89
N ASN A 98 -5.59 -4.70 -22.66
CA ASN A 98 -6.93 -4.63 -23.25
C ASN A 98 -7.98 -4.37 -22.16
N PHE A 99 -8.52 -3.15 -22.12
CA PHE A 99 -9.25 -2.66 -20.95
C PHE A 99 -10.39 -1.68 -21.29
N ALA A 100 -11.22 -1.98 -22.30
CA ALA A 100 -12.29 -1.05 -22.70
C ALA A 100 -13.36 -0.83 -21.61
N SER A 101 -13.59 -1.81 -20.73
CA SER A 101 -14.63 -1.77 -19.69
C SER A 101 -14.19 -2.36 -18.33
N GLY A 102 -12.87 -2.53 -18.16
CA GLY A 102 -12.28 -3.10 -16.95
C GLY A 102 -12.12 -2.11 -15.81
N GLN A 103 -11.85 -2.63 -14.61
CA GLN A 103 -11.32 -1.85 -13.47
C GLN A 103 -10.30 -2.65 -12.68
N TYR A 104 -9.21 -2.00 -12.25
CA TYR A 104 -8.25 -2.59 -11.32
C TYR A 104 -7.74 -1.54 -10.35
N TYR A 105 -7.26 -2.04 -9.22
CA TYR A 105 -6.69 -1.27 -8.15
C TYR A 105 -5.44 -1.97 -7.63
N ILE A 106 -4.39 -1.19 -7.41
CA ILE A 106 -3.24 -1.58 -6.61
C ILE A 106 -3.36 -0.79 -5.32
N PHE A 107 -3.41 -1.45 -4.17
CA PHE A 107 -3.85 -0.80 -2.94
C PHE A 107 -3.08 -1.24 -1.70
N LEU A 108 -3.11 -0.35 -0.71
CA LEU A 108 -2.78 -0.57 0.69
C LEU A 108 -4.04 -0.19 1.48
N ALA A 109 -4.65 -1.18 2.13
CA ALA A 109 -5.83 -1.01 2.96
C ALA A 109 -5.47 -1.04 4.45
N LEU A 110 -6.19 -0.23 5.23
CA LEU A 110 -6.14 -0.18 6.68
C LEU A 110 -7.52 -0.54 7.22
N TYR A 111 -7.56 -1.53 8.12
CA TYR A 111 -8.78 -2.00 8.75
C TYR A 111 -8.83 -1.53 10.18
N TYR A 112 -9.88 -0.81 10.54
CA TYR A 112 -10.08 -0.30 11.89
C TYR A 112 -11.27 -0.97 12.55
N TYR A 113 -11.14 -1.23 13.83
CA TYR A 113 -12.25 -1.56 14.71
C TYR A 113 -12.82 -0.31 15.36
N LEU A 114 -14.14 -0.21 15.33
CA LEU A 114 -14.94 0.87 15.90
C LEU A 114 -15.68 0.29 17.13
N PRO A 115 -15.13 0.44 18.35
CA PRO A 115 -15.70 -0.16 19.56
C PRO A 115 -17.10 0.39 19.88
N ASP A 116 -17.38 1.62 19.48
CA ASP A 116 -18.62 2.33 19.79
C ASP A 116 -19.80 1.88 18.91
N ASN A 117 -19.57 0.96 17.96
CA ASN A 117 -20.57 0.46 17.01
C ASN A 117 -21.40 1.59 16.35
N PRO A 118 -20.74 2.56 15.69
CA PRO A 118 -21.41 3.73 15.18
C PRO A 118 -22.38 3.40 14.04
N SER A 119 -23.40 4.23 13.91
CA SER A 119 -24.20 4.30 12.69
C SER A 119 -23.61 5.34 11.74
N GLY A 120 -23.45 4.96 10.48
CA GLY A 120 -22.95 5.82 9.41
C GLY A 120 -23.94 5.89 8.25
N THR A 121 -24.02 7.05 7.61
CA THR A 121 -24.79 7.27 6.39
C THR A 121 -23.85 7.87 5.36
N GLN A 122 -23.69 7.22 4.21
CA GLN A 122 -22.97 7.83 3.10
C GLN A 122 -23.67 9.15 2.75
N GLY A 123 -22.89 10.21 2.51
CA GLY A 123 -23.39 11.56 2.23
C GLY A 123 -24.50 11.64 1.17
N THR A 124 -25.06 12.85 1.00
CA THR A 124 -26.40 13.18 0.46
C THR A 124 -26.87 12.60 -0.89
N ASN A 125 -26.13 11.71 -1.56
CA ASN A 125 -26.48 11.03 -2.82
C ASN A 125 -26.22 9.50 -2.80
N SER A 126 -26.47 8.82 -1.67
CA SER A 126 -26.17 7.39 -1.47
C SER A 126 -27.30 6.43 -1.85
N SER A 127 -26.98 5.35 -2.58
CA SER A 127 -27.82 4.16 -2.74
C SER A 127 -27.63 3.10 -1.63
N ILE A 128 -26.66 3.30 -0.73
CA ILE A 128 -26.25 2.36 0.33
C ILE A 128 -27.06 2.59 1.62
N GLY A 129 -27.51 3.83 1.87
CA GLY A 129 -28.33 4.17 3.05
C GLY A 129 -27.56 4.11 4.37
N THR A 130 -28.29 4.18 5.49
CA THR A 130 -27.69 4.08 6.83
C THR A 130 -27.30 2.64 7.16
N ARG A 131 -26.12 2.48 7.75
CA ARG A 131 -25.57 1.20 8.22
C ARG A 131 -24.99 1.34 9.61
N THR A 132 -24.88 0.22 10.30
CA THR A 132 -24.21 0.12 11.60
C THR A 132 -23.17 -0.98 11.50
N TYR A 133 -21.89 -0.60 11.56
CA TYR A 133 -20.76 -1.52 11.48
C TYR A 133 -19.75 -1.21 12.58
N GLN A 134 -19.01 -2.24 12.99
CA GLN A 134 -17.88 -2.10 13.91
C GLN A 134 -16.54 -2.06 13.19
N TRP A 135 -16.55 -1.96 11.86
CA TRP A 135 -15.35 -1.93 11.07
C TRP A 135 -15.37 -0.77 10.07
N LEU A 136 -14.18 -0.25 9.81
CA LEU A 136 -13.89 0.76 8.80
C LEU A 136 -12.78 0.18 7.91
N ASP A 137 -12.99 0.17 6.61
CA ASP A 137 -12.00 -0.23 5.59
C ASP A 137 -11.60 1.01 4.81
N THR A 138 -10.33 1.40 4.90
CA THR A 138 -9.80 2.54 4.13
C THR A 138 -8.73 2.08 3.17
N GLN A 139 -8.70 2.58 1.94
CA GLN A 139 -7.65 2.27 0.98
C GLN A 139 -6.96 3.52 0.44
N VAL A 140 -5.63 3.53 0.51
CA VAL A 140 -4.82 4.34 -0.40
C VAL A 140 -4.53 3.49 -1.63
N ARG A 141 -4.76 4.02 -2.83
CA ARG A 141 -4.68 3.21 -4.04
C ARG A 141 -4.24 3.96 -5.29
N ILE A 142 -3.82 3.17 -6.28
CA ILE A 142 -3.96 3.50 -7.70
C ILE A 142 -5.28 2.91 -8.17
N GLN A 143 -5.95 3.63 -9.07
CA GLN A 143 -7.18 3.16 -9.70
C GLN A 143 -7.09 3.39 -11.19
N ASN A 144 -7.33 2.33 -11.98
CA ASN A 144 -7.49 2.41 -13.42
C ASN A 144 -8.88 1.92 -13.80
N ILE A 145 -9.62 2.76 -14.52
CA ILE A 145 -10.97 2.48 -15.01
C ILE A 145 -10.98 2.69 -16.50
N ASN A 146 -11.43 1.70 -17.26
CA ASN A 146 -11.56 1.78 -18.72
C ASN A 146 -10.26 2.26 -19.42
N GLY A 147 -9.10 1.85 -18.90
CA GLY A 147 -7.78 2.12 -19.46
C GLY A 147 -7.18 3.43 -18.97
N THR A 148 -7.92 4.21 -18.19
CA THR A 148 -7.50 5.53 -17.70
C THR A 148 -7.27 5.50 -16.21
N PHE A 149 -6.08 5.94 -15.79
CA PHE A 149 -5.81 6.15 -14.38
C PHE A 149 -6.61 7.33 -13.83
N ARG A 150 -7.11 7.19 -12.62
CA ARG A 150 -7.83 8.25 -11.92
C ARG A 150 -6.84 9.25 -11.33
N ASN A 151 -7.25 10.52 -11.29
CA ASN A 151 -6.45 11.58 -10.71
C ASN A 151 -6.29 11.42 -9.20
N VAL A 152 -5.14 11.84 -8.68
CA VAL A 152 -4.88 11.97 -7.25
C VAL A 152 -5.94 12.85 -6.59
N GLY A 153 -6.38 12.48 -5.39
CA GLY A 153 -7.41 13.18 -4.62
C GLY A 153 -8.84 12.76 -4.94
N ASN A 154 -9.04 11.84 -5.89
CA ASN A 154 -10.34 11.19 -6.06
C ASN A 154 -10.62 10.27 -4.86
N ASN A 155 -11.82 10.34 -4.29
CA ASN A 155 -12.23 9.53 -3.15
C ASN A 155 -13.58 8.88 -3.45
N GLU A 156 -13.73 7.62 -3.07
CA GLU A 156 -15.00 6.88 -3.16
C GLU A 156 -15.34 6.23 -1.81
N VAL A 157 -16.62 5.91 -1.62
CA VAL A 157 -17.04 5.01 -0.54
C VAL A 157 -17.69 3.78 -1.15
N TYR A 158 -17.62 2.69 -0.41
CA TYR A 158 -18.15 1.40 -0.81
C TYR A 158 -18.61 0.62 0.43
N ASP A 159 -19.51 -0.35 0.24
CA ASP A 159 -19.99 -1.23 1.30
C ASP A 159 -19.47 -2.65 1.00
N PRO A 160 -18.27 -3.01 1.48
CA PRO A 160 -17.69 -4.33 1.26
C PRO A 160 -18.34 -5.44 2.11
N CYS A 161 -19.52 -5.16 2.71
CA CYS A 161 -20.18 -5.96 3.73
C CYS A 161 -19.40 -5.94 5.06
N ASN A 162 -20.09 -5.61 6.16
CA ASN A 162 -19.56 -5.52 7.54
C ASN A 162 -18.52 -4.44 7.83
N ALA A 163 -18.22 -3.53 6.90
CA ALA A 163 -17.36 -2.39 7.15
C ALA A 163 -17.85 -1.15 6.41
N PHE A 164 -17.56 0.03 6.97
CA PHE A 164 -17.67 1.30 6.25
C PHE A 164 -16.46 1.45 5.34
N GLY A 165 -16.65 1.27 4.03
CA GLY A 165 -15.57 1.36 3.05
C GLY A 165 -15.33 2.79 2.57
N TRP A 166 -14.07 3.20 2.51
CA TRP A 166 -13.62 4.47 1.93
C TRP A 166 -12.29 4.25 1.22
N ASP A 167 -12.01 5.08 0.22
CA ASP A 167 -10.73 5.09 -0.45
C ASP A 167 -10.33 6.48 -0.92
N ASN A 168 -9.03 6.62 -1.18
CA ASN A 168 -8.47 7.77 -1.84
C ASN A 168 -7.37 7.37 -2.81
N VAL A 169 -7.39 7.97 -4.00
CA VAL A 169 -6.35 7.84 -5.00
C VAL A 169 -5.17 8.72 -4.60
N THR A 170 -4.04 8.11 -4.25
CA THR A 170 -2.81 8.82 -3.83
C THR A 170 -1.75 8.86 -4.91
N ILE A 171 -1.87 7.99 -5.93
CA ILE A 171 -0.97 7.93 -7.07
C ILE A 171 -1.82 7.95 -8.35
N GLY A 172 -1.49 8.85 -9.28
CA GLY A 172 -2.27 9.11 -10.49
C GLY A 172 -1.90 8.27 -11.72
N SER A 173 -0.81 7.51 -11.66
CA SER A 173 -0.37 6.59 -12.72
C SER A 173 0.65 5.60 -12.20
N ALA A 174 0.84 4.50 -12.92
CA ALA A 174 1.96 3.60 -12.68
C ALA A 174 2.54 3.12 -14.02
N SER A 175 3.86 2.95 -14.03
CA SER A 175 4.60 2.38 -15.16
C SER A 175 5.17 1.03 -14.76
N VAL A 176 5.26 0.15 -15.74
CA VAL A 176 5.82 -1.19 -15.55
C VAL A 176 7.32 -1.09 -15.22
N HIS A 177 7.83 -1.95 -14.34
CA HIS A 177 9.23 -1.97 -13.90
C HIS A 177 9.69 -0.66 -13.22
N THR A 178 8.75 0.01 -12.55
CA THR A 178 9.01 1.23 -11.81
C THR A 178 8.53 1.03 -10.38
N PHE A 179 9.41 1.27 -9.41
CA PHE A 179 9.01 1.22 -8.01
C PHE A 179 8.10 2.39 -7.69
N ASN A 180 7.02 2.07 -6.99
CA ASN A 180 6.03 3.01 -6.54
C ASN A 180 5.74 2.79 -5.03
N ALA A 181 5.11 3.75 -4.35
CA ALA A 181 4.87 3.71 -2.91
C ALA A 181 3.48 4.22 -2.55
N LEU A 182 2.67 3.34 -1.94
CA LEU A 182 1.40 3.71 -1.34
C LEU A 182 1.62 4.09 0.12
N VAL A 183 1.09 5.23 0.55
CA VAL A 183 1.32 5.77 1.90
C VAL A 183 0.02 6.22 2.52
N GLY A 184 -0.35 5.61 3.65
CA GLY A 184 -1.55 5.92 4.41
C GLY A 184 -1.20 6.37 5.83
N ASN A 185 -1.63 7.57 6.22
CA ASN A 185 -1.58 7.98 7.63
C ASN A 185 -2.78 7.36 8.36
N VAL A 186 -2.51 6.60 9.42
CA VAL A 186 -3.49 5.79 10.14
C VAL A 186 -4.63 6.65 10.72
N ALA A 187 -4.32 7.80 11.30
CA ALA A 187 -5.33 8.69 11.88
C ALA A 187 -6.13 9.41 10.78
N ASN A 188 -5.46 9.98 9.79
CA ASN A 188 -6.10 10.76 8.73
C ASN A 188 -7.03 9.90 7.87
N GLN A 189 -6.63 8.67 7.56
CA GLN A 189 -7.44 7.71 6.81
C GLN A 189 -8.76 7.42 7.54
N CYS A 190 -8.69 7.09 8.84
CA CYS A 190 -9.88 6.91 9.67
C CYS A 190 -10.75 8.18 9.70
N GLN A 191 -10.17 9.35 10.00
CA GLN A 191 -10.94 10.59 10.17
C GLN A 191 -11.65 11.02 8.88
N ASN A 192 -11.00 10.85 7.72
CA ASN A 192 -11.63 11.13 6.44
C ASN A 192 -12.79 10.16 6.17
N ALA A 193 -12.60 8.87 6.42
CA ALA A 193 -13.65 7.88 6.23
C ALA A 193 -14.85 8.12 7.17
N LEU A 194 -14.63 8.42 8.46
CA LEU A 194 -15.70 8.81 9.40
C LEU A 194 -16.50 10.01 8.87
N LYS A 195 -15.81 11.03 8.36
CA LYS A 195 -16.44 12.21 7.76
C LYS A 195 -17.30 11.86 6.54
N TYR A 196 -16.81 11.02 5.62
CA TYR A 196 -17.56 10.61 4.42
C TYR A 196 -18.80 9.77 4.75
N TRP A 197 -18.73 8.98 5.82
CA TRP A 197 -19.84 8.20 6.36
C TRP A 197 -20.70 8.96 7.38
N GLN A 198 -20.48 10.26 7.57
CA GLN A 198 -21.22 11.09 8.54
C GLN A 198 -21.23 10.49 9.96
N ILE A 199 -20.19 9.75 10.32
CA ILE A 199 -19.98 9.21 11.66
C ILE A 199 -19.34 10.31 12.52
N SER A 200 -19.62 10.31 13.83
CA SER A 200 -19.00 11.27 14.75
C SER A 200 -17.47 11.26 14.62
N PRO A 201 -16.81 12.42 14.49
CA PRO A 201 -15.35 12.48 14.45
C PRO A 201 -14.70 12.05 15.77
N SER A 202 -15.47 12.01 16.87
CA SER A 202 -15.01 11.51 18.17
C SER A 202 -15.03 9.98 18.29
N THR A 203 -15.54 9.26 17.28
CA THR A 203 -15.55 7.79 17.28
C THR A 203 -14.11 7.26 17.31
N THR A 204 -13.86 6.32 18.22
CA THR A 204 -12.53 5.72 18.34
C THR A 204 -12.27 4.78 17.16
N CYS A 205 -11.14 4.95 16.47
CA CYS A 205 -10.63 3.99 15.49
C CYS A 205 -9.43 3.25 16.07
N ARG A 206 -9.50 1.92 16.14
CA ARG A 206 -8.36 1.07 16.52
C ARG A 206 -7.87 0.34 15.28
N LEU A 207 -6.65 0.63 14.83
CA LEU A 207 -6.07 -0.12 13.71
C LEU A 207 -5.96 -1.60 14.12
N ALA A 208 -6.53 -2.47 13.30
CA ALA A 208 -6.65 -3.89 13.56
C ALA A 208 -5.99 -4.73 12.47
N GLY A 209 -5.89 -4.24 11.23
CA GLY A 209 -5.21 -4.97 10.16
C GLY A 209 -4.75 -4.10 8.99
N ILE A 210 -3.84 -4.66 8.19
CA ILE A 210 -3.36 -4.12 6.91
C ILE A 210 -3.53 -5.16 5.82
N GLU A 211 -3.98 -4.73 4.65
CA GLU A 211 -3.93 -5.53 3.43
C GLU A 211 -3.16 -4.79 2.33
N ILE A 212 -2.36 -5.52 1.58
CA ILE A 212 -1.77 -5.02 0.32
C ILE A 212 -2.09 -6.01 -0.79
N GLY A 213 -2.15 -5.50 -2.00
CA GLY A 213 -2.26 -6.33 -3.18
C GLY A 213 -3.05 -5.65 -4.27
N VAL A 214 -3.70 -6.49 -5.08
CA VAL A 214 -4.41 -6.06 -6.26
C VAL A 214 -5.81 -6.64 -6.29
N LYS A 215 -6.75 -5.85 -6.83
CA LYS A 215 -8.12 -6.31 -7.10
C LYS A 215 -8.64 -5.74 -8.40
N GLY A 216 -9.64 -6.38 -9.01
CA GLY A 216 -10.33 -5.82 -10.16
C GLY A 216 -11.15 -6.83 -10.97
N TYR A 217 -11.73 -6.38 -12.08
CA TYR A 217 -12.65 -7.15 -12.93
C TYR A 217 -12.68 -6.63 -14.38
N ARG A 218 -13.24 -7.43 -15.30
CA ARG A 218 -13.49 -7.08 -16.72
C ARG A 218 -12.25 -6.66 -17.52
N PHE A 219 -11.11 -7.25 -17.21
CA PHE A 219 -9.89 -7.11 -18.01
C PHE A 219 -9.41 -8.44 -18.54
N SER A 220 -8.76 -8.40 -19.71
CA SER A 220 -8.24 -9.57 -20.41
C SER A 220 -6.88 -9.26 -21.01
N GLY A 221 -6.07 -10.30 -21.24
CA GLY A 221 -4.72 -10.16 -21.77
C GLY A 221 -3.98 -11.49 -21.80
N LEU A 222 -2.69 -11.45 -22.13
CA LEU A 222 -1.78 -12.57 -21.87
C LEU A 222 -1.66 -12.79 -20.35
N SER A 223 -1.39 -14.02 -19.93
CA SER A 223 -1.57 -14.47 -18.54
C SER A 223 -0.23 -14.56 -17.78
N PRO A 224 -0.12 -14.12 -16.50
CA PRO A 224 -1.10 -13.35 -15.70
C PRO A 224 -1.47 -12.03 -16.36
N VAL A 225 -2.63 -11.42 -16.06
CA VAL A 225 -3.07 -10.18 -16.74
C VAL A 225 -2.69 -8.91 -15.96
N LEU A 226 -2.58 -9.01 -14.64
CA LEU A 226 -2.00 -7.99 -13.76
C LEU A 226 -1.04 -8.68 -12.80
N SER A 227 0.21 -8.23 -12.77
CA SER A 227 1.25 -8.75 -11.89
C SER A 227 1.93 -7.59 -11.19
N VAL A 228 1.96 -7.64 -9.85
CA VAL A 228 2.62 -6.63 -9.02
C VAL A 228 3.51 -7.35 -8.01
N LEU A 229 4.75 -6.87 -7.94
CA LEU A 229 5.77 -7.31 -7.00
C LEU A 229 5.81 -6.36 -5.82
N TRP A 230 5.96 -6.91 -4.63
CA TRP A 230 6.02 -6.15 -3.38
C TRP A 230 7.35 -6.53 -2.71
N PRO A 231 8.41 -5.74 -2.90
CA PRO A 231 9.76 -6.12 -2.46
C PRO A 231 9.88 -6.21 -0.95
N ASN A 232 9.04 -5.48 -0.19
CA ASN A 232 9.11 -5.40 1.26
C ASN A 232 7.71 -5.40 1.89
N GLN A 233 7.59 -5.88 3.13
CA GLN A 233 6.35 -5.80 3.91
C GLN A 233 5.85 -4.35 4.01
N ALA A 234 4.54 -4.18 4.21
CA ALA A 234 4.02 -2.87 4.60
C ALA A 234 4.68 -2.44 5.92
N ARG A 235 5.24 -1.23 5.94
CA ARG A 235 6.06 -0.72 7.05
C ARG A 235 5.24 0.23 7.91
N PHE A 236 5.27 0.01 9.22
CA PHE A 236 4.77 0.96 10.20
C PHE A 236 5.85 1.95 10.56
N THR A 237 5.52 3.23 10.54
CA THR A 237 6.46 4.21 11.04
C THR A 237 5.81 5.45 11.62
N ALA A 238 6.51 6.05 12.57
CA ALA A 238 6.33 7.46 12.92
C ALA A 238 7.22 8.39 12.06
N CYS A 239 8.27 7.87 11.38
CA CYS A 239 9.41 8.67 10.89
C CYS A 239 10.24 8.13 9.68
N HIS A 240 9.94 6.98 9.06
CA HIS A 240 10.92 6.27 8.21
C HIS A 240 11.07 6.76 6.76
N ALA A 241 12.27 6.51 6.22
CA ALA A 241 12.77 6.65 4.83
C ALA A 241 12.48 8.00 4.19
N PHE A 242 11.21 8.35 3.98
CA PHE A 242 10.80 9.65 3.47
C PHE A 242 11.28 10.83 4.34
N ASN A 243 11.58 10.61 5.63
CA ASN A 243 12.16 11.63 6.51
C ASN A 243 13.62 11.34 6.92
N GLY A 244 14.24 10.29 6.39
CA GLY A 244 15.69 10.05 6.54
C GLY A 244 16.17 9.14 7.65
N ASP A 245 15.32 8.27 8.22
CA ASP A 245 15.79 7.07 8.96
C ASP A 245 16.06 5.99 7.88
N TYR A 246 17.32 5.81 7.51
CA TYR A 246 17.77 4.92 6.45
C TYR A 246 18.20 3.57 7.05
N ASP A 247 18.83 3.56 8.22
CA ASP A 247 19.39 2.35 8.85
C ASP A 247 18.40 1.55 9.70
N GLU A 248 17.18 2.07 9.85
CA GLU A 248 16.10 1.43 10.60
C GLU A 248 16.34 1.35 12.11
N SER A 249 17.10 2.31 12.65
CA SER A 249 17.40 2.38 14.09
C SER A 249 16.30 3.06 14.93
N ALA A 250 15.22 3.55 14.31
CA ALA A 250 14.19 4.38 14.95
C ALA A 250 14.73 5.71 15.50
N ARG A 251 15.90 6.12 15.00
CA ARG A 251 16.53 7.40 15.31
C ARG A 251 17.09 7.92 14.00
N ILE A 252 16.84 9.19 13.71
CA ILE A 252 17.50 9.84 12.58
C ILE A 252 18.80 10.45 13.12
N ASP A 253 19.94 9.93 12.71
CA ASP A 253 21.24 10.43 13.11
C ASP A 253 22.26 10.46 11.96
N ILE A 254 23.54 10.53 12.31
CA ILE A 254 24.63 10.70 11.35
C ILE A 254 24.86 9.44 10.53
N VAL A 255 24.46 8.28 11.03
CA VAL A 255 24.54 7.00 10.33
C VAL A 255 23.60 7.03 9.13
N ASP A 256 22.38 7.55 9.27
CA ASP A 256 21.44 7.66 8.17
C ASP A 256 21.90 8.63 7.08
N VAL A 257 22.33 9.82 7.51
CA VAL A 257 22.91 10.82 6.61
C VAL A 257 24.13 10.25 5.89
N GLY A 258 24.95 9.47 6.60
CA GLY A 258 26.11 8.78 6.05
C GLY A 258 25.72 7.76 4.98
N HIS A 259 24.68 6.97 5.22
CA HIS A 259 24.21 5.99 4.24
C HIS A 259 23.64 6.64 2.97
N ILE A 260 22.84 7.70 3.10
CA ILE A 260 22.35 8.47 1.94
C ILE A 260 23.53 9.08 1.17
N ALA A 261 24.53 9.62 1.89
CA ALA A 261 25.71 10.21 1.28
C ALA A 261 26.58 9.21 0.51
N ILE A 262 26.60 7.93 0.89
CA ILE A 262 27.34 6.88 0.15
C ILE A 262 26.84 6.76 -1.28
N VAL A 263 25.54 6.97 -1.51
CA VAL A 263 24.90 6.86 -2.83
C VAL A 263 24.64 8.21 -3.49
N TYR A 264 25.21 9.28 -2.95
CA TYR A 264 25.12 10.63 -3.50
C TYR A 264 25.59 10.72 -4.96
N GLY A 265 24.86 11.48 -5.76
CA GLY A 265 25.12 11.72 -7.17
C GLY A 265 24.70 10.58 -8.08
N SER A 266 24.01 9.56 -7.55
CA SER A 266 23.45 8.48 -8.34
C SER A 266 22.02 8.81 -8.76
N SER A 267 21.68 8.42 -10.00
CA SER A 267 20.34 8.63 -10.57
C SER A 267 19.85 7.34 -11.21
N VAL A 268 18.53 7.21 -11.31
CA VAL A 268 17.86 6.10 -11.99
C VAL A 268 18.42 5.90 -13.40
N GLY A 269 18.76 4.66 -13.75
CA GLY A 269 19.28 4.31 -15.07
C GLY A 269 20.77 4.62 -15.29
N THR A 270 21.49 5.15 -14.29
CA THR A 270 22.93 5.40 -14.41
C THR A 270 23.72 4.07 -14.35
N PRO A 271 24.56 3.74 -15.36
CA PRO A 271 25.34 2.51 -15.34
C PRO A 271 26.37 2.48 -14.21
N LYS A 272 26.53 1.32 -13.58
CA LYS A 272 27.56 1.08 -12.57
C LYS A 272 28.96 1.22 -13.19
N THR A 273 29.71 2.23 -12.77
CA THR A 273 31.17 2.24 -12.95
C THR A 273 31.84 1.72 -11.66
N PRO A 274 33.10 1.26 -11.71
CA PRO A 274 33.82 0.81 -10.51
C PRO A 274 33.92 1.88 -9.40
N THR A 275 33.72 3.15 -9.74
CA THR A 275 33.90 4.31 -8.86
C THR A 275 32.59 5.04 -8.54
N SER A 276 31.46 4.66 -9.13
CA SER A 276 30.17 5.32 -8.88
C SER A 276 29.27 4.46 -8.00
N ALA A 277 28.65 5.08 -7.01
CA ALA A 277 27.68 4.42 -6.17
C ALA A 277 26.43 4.03 -6.99
N LYS A 278 25.79 2.93 -6.61
CA LYS A 278 24.55 2.45 -7.24
C LYS A 278 23.39 3.27 -6.69
N TYR A 279 22.46 3.66 -7.56
CA TYR A 279 21.19 4.24 -7.14
C TYR A 279 20.47 3.34 -6.13
N ASP A 280 20.00 3.95 -5.04
CA ASP A 280 19.22 3.31 -3.99
C ASP A 280 17.95 4.12 -3.73
N VAL A 281 16.80 3.49 -4.01
CA VAL A 281 15.49 4.12 -3.83
C VAL A 281 15.21 4.55 -2.38
N ASN A 282 15.87 3.96 -1.39
CA ASN A 282 15.69 4.34 0.01
C ASN A 282 16.48 5.59 0.40
N ALA A 283 17.48 5.98 -0.40
CA ALA A 283 18.24 7.20 -0.21
C ALA A 283 17.72 8.37 -1.04
N ASP A 284 16.86 8.09 -2.02
CA ASP A 284 16.13 9.09 -2.80
C ASP A 284 14.89 9.48 -2.00
N ILE A 285 15.08 10.44 -1.08
CA ILE A 285 14.12 10.83 -0.06
C ILE A 285 13.57 12.25 -0.26
N ALA A 286 14.13 13.02 -1.20
CA ALA A 286 13.76 14.40 -1.48
C ALA A 286 13.07 14.57 -2.84
N GLY A 287 11.96 15.31 -2.84
CA GLY A 287 11.15 15.53 -4.03
C GLY A 287 9.67 15.77 -3.69
N PRO A 288 8.85 16.17 -4.67
CA PRO A 288 7.42 16.37 -4.45
C PRO A 288 6.77 15.05 -4.01
N SER A 289 5.93 15.09 -2.97
CA SER A 289 5.23 13.94 -2.36
C SER A 289 4.30 13.17 -3.29
N THR A 290 4.28 13.50 -4.59
CA THR A 290 3.42 12.95 -5.63
C THR A 290 4.15 11.97 -6.56
N SER A 291 5.48 11.87 -6.47
CA SER A 291 6.27 10.90 -7.23
C SER A 291 6.75 9.80 -6.29
N PRO A 292 6.60 8.53 -6.66
CA PRO A 292 6.91 7.44 -5.75
C PRO A 292 8.34 6.92 -5.90
N MET A 293 9.05 7.44 -6.89
CA MET A 293 10.48 7.73 -6.79
C MET A 293 10.52 9.22 -6.42
N GLN A 294 11.09 9.58 -5.28
CA GLN A 294 11.61 10.95 -5.15
C GLN A 294 12.64 11.18 -6.25
N ASP A 295 12.96 12.43 -6.59
CA ASP A 295 13.07 13.01 -7.96
C ASP A 295 13.93 12.31 -9.05
N GLY A 296 14.45 11.12 -8.78
CA GLY A 296 15.17 10.21 -9.64
C GLY A 296 16.68 10.36 -9.44
N SER A 297 17.08 11.20 -8.48
CA SER A 297 18.45 11.62 -8.27
C SER A 297 18.75 11.81 -6.79
N ILE A 298 19.62 10.98 -6.25
CA ILE A 298 20.12 11.18 -4.88
C ILE A 298 21.11 12.33 -4.91
N ASN A 299 20.74 13.43 -4.28
CA ASN A 299 21.47 14.67 -4.29
C ASN A 299 21.48 15.31 -2.88
N ILE A 300 21.85 16.59 -2.82
CA ILE A 300 22.01 17.29 -1.53
C ILE A 300 20.67 17.49 -0.83
N LEU A 301 19.57 17.51 -1.58
CA LEU A 301 18.23 17.66 -1.02
C LEU A 301 17.84 16.45 -0.18
N ASP A 302 18.25 15.25 -0.57
CA ASP A 302 18.02 14.00 0.19
C ASP A 302 18.75 14.04 1.52
N ILE A 303 20.04 14.36 1.46
CA ILE A 303 20.88 14.55 2.65
C ILE A 303 20.30 15.64 3.55
N ALA A 304 19.90 16.78 2.98
CA ALA A 304 19.33 17.90 3.73
C ALA A 304 18.00 17.54 4.37
N LYS A 305 17.19 16.68 3.73
CA LYS A 305 15.93 16.21 4.29
C LYS A 305 16.15 15.29 5.48
N ALA A 306 17.07 14.33 5.40
CA ALA A 306 17.45 13.54 6.57
C ALA A 306 18.00 14.43 7.69
N ALA A 307 18.88 15.38 7.35
CA ALA A 307 19.45 16.32 8.32
C ALA A 307 18.41 17.24 8.98
N LEU A 308 17.32 17.60 8.29
CA LEU A 308 16.21 18.38 8.86
C LEU A 308 15.56 17.67 10.05
N TYR A 309 15.54 16.34 10.03
CA TYR A 309 14.96 15.50 11.08
C TYR A 309 16.03 14.89 12.01
N PHE A 310 17.27 15.36 11.94
CA PHE A 310 18.37 14.86 12.77
C PHE A 310 18.06 14.95 14.26
N GLY A 311 18.36 13.88 14.99
CA GLY A 311 18.13 13.73 16.43
C GLY A 311 16.69 13.36 16.80
N LEU A 312 15.79 13.25 15.82
CA LEU A 312 14.44 12.78 16.05
C LEU A 312 14.46 11.29 16.42
N VAL A 313 13.71 10.94 17.47
CA VAL A 313 13.62 9.58 18.00
C VAL A 313 12.18 9.12 17.92
N CYS A 314 12.02 7.88 17.50
CA CYS A 314 10.79 7.13 17.34
C CYS A 314 10.91 5.84 18.18
#